data_AF-A0A520QMT2-F1
#
_entry.id   AF-A0A520QMT2-F1
#
_cell.length_a   1.000
_cell.length_b   1.000
_cell.length_c   1.000
_cell.angle_alpha   90.00
_cell.angle_beta   90.00
_cell.angle_gamma   90.00
#
_symmetry.space_group_name_H-M   'P 1'
#
loop_
_entity.id
_entity.type
_entity.pdbx_description
1 polymer ?
#
loop_
_entity_poly.entity_id
_entity_poly.type
_entity_poly.pdbx_seq_one_letter_code
_entity_poly.pdbx_strand_id
1 'polypeptide(L)'
;MKLVADSPLRVGWLPWQFAPGDWRLVVAVKATVELVREGTARLADEQAFVTGDLFWDDDVERSVRYDGDLALTKPQGEVWLTGTVRTPEPVRELACSARVGDVAMRFSVIGDRWWRSDGGQTEPAPFSEMPLCWERCFG
;
A
#
# COMPACT_ATOMS: atom_id res chain seq x y z
N MET A 1 -31.38 1.00 -5.37
CA MET A 1 -30.79 -0.09 -4.56
C MET A 1 -30.43 0.46 -3.19
N LYS A 2 -30.63 -0.31 -2.11
CA LYS A 2 -30.17 0.03 -0.75
C LYS A 2 -29.15 -1.03 -0.33
N LEU A 3 -27.92 -0.63 -0.04
CA LEU A 3 -26.92 -1.52 0.55
C LEU A 3 -27.05 -1.47 2.07
N VAL A 4 -27.13 -2.63 2.71
CA VAL A 4 -27.22 -2.78 4.17
C VAL A 4 -26.03 -3.58 4.62
N ALA A 5 -25.18 -3.00 5.46
CA ALA A 5 -24.06 -3.68 6.09
C ALA A 5 -24.44 -4.01 7.54
N ASP A 6 -24.62 -5.30 7.85
CA ASP A 6 -24.88 -5.80 9.21
C ASP A 6 -23.56 -6.31 9.84
N SER A 7 -22.54 -5.45 9.79
CA SER A 7 -21.19 -5.72 10.29
C SER A 7 -20.46 -4.41 10.56
N PRO A 8 -19.37 -4.40 11.34
CA PRO A 8 -18.57 -3.18 11.51
C PRO A 8 -17.80 -2.77 10.24
N LEU A 9 -17.66 -3.68 9.26
CA LEU A 9 -16.87 -3.46 8.06
C LEU A 9 -17.42 -2.34 7.20
N ARG A 10 -16.53 -1.62 6.52
CA ARG A 10 -16.92 -0.55 5.60
C ARG A 10 -17.18 -1.12 4.22
N VAL A 11 -18.24 -0.62 3.59
CA VAL A 11 -18.66 -1.07 2.27
C VAL A 11 -18.79 0.13 1.35
N GLY A 12 -18.24 -0.01 0.15
CA GLY A 12 -18.42 0.93 -0.95
C GLY A 12 -18.88 0.17 -2.19
N TRP A 13 -19.48 0.88 -3.13
CA TRP A 13 -20.00 0.27 -4.35
C TRP A 13 -20.00 1.26 -5.51
N LEU A 14 -19.88 0.73 -6.73
CA LEU A 14 -20.10 1.51 -7.94
C LEU A 14 -20.84 0.67 -9.00
N PRO A 15 -21.79 1.26 -9.74
CA PRO A 15 -22.32 0.64 -10.94
C PRO A 15 -21.32 0.80 -12.08
N TRP A 16 -21.05 -0.28 -12.82
CA TRP A 16 -20.18 -0.25 -13.98
C TRP A 16 -20.81 -1.00 -15.16
N GLN A 17 -20.59 -0.51 -16.36
CA GLN A 17 -21.02 -1.17 -17.59
C GLN A 17 -19.80 -1.80 -18.27
N PHE A 18 -19.70 -3.13 -18.23
CA PHE A 18 -18.55 -3.86 -18.82
C PHE A 18 -18.66 -4.00 -20.34
N ALA A 19 -19.89 -3.99 -20.87
CA ALA A 19 -20.24 -3.93 -22.28
C ALA A 19 -21.61 -3.24 -22.44
N PRO A 20 -21.97 -2.70 -23.61
CA PRO A 20 -23.27 -2.05 -23.82
C PRO A 20 -24.43 -2.93 -23.33
N GLY A 21 -25.18 -2.44 -22.34
CA GLY A 21 -26.30 -3.15 -21.71
C GLY A 21 -25.92 -4.09 -20.55
N ASP A 22 -24.64 -4.48 -20.39
CA ASP A 22 -24.14 -5.34 -19.30
C ASP A 22 -23.74 -4.50 -18.09
N TRP A 23 -24.76 -4.07 -17.33
CA TRP A 23 -24.59 -3.35 -16.08
C TRP A 23 -24.31 -4.33 -14.93
N ARG A 24 -23.25 -4.05 -14.18
CA ARG A 24 -22.88 -4.80 -12.98
C ARG A 24 -22.67 -3.84 -11.83
N LEU A 25 -22.81 -4.36 -10.62
CA LEU A 25 -22.47 -3.64 -9.40
C LEU A 25 -21.16 -4.21 -8.86
N VAL A 26 -20.16 -3.34 -8.70
CA VAL A 26 -18.94 -3.66 -7.97
C VAL A 26 -19.18 -3.28 -6.52
N VAL A 27 -18.85 -4.20 -5.61
CA VAL A 27 -18.97 -3.98 -4.16
C VAL A 27 -17.62 -4.31 -3.53
N ALA A 28 -17.06 -3.36 -2.78
CA ALA A 28 -15.87 -3.55 -1.97
C ALA A 28 -16.25 -3.63 -0.50
N VAL A 29 -15.74 -4.64 0.21
CA VAL A 29 -15.85 -4.78 1.67
C VAL A 29 -14.45 -4.63 2.24
N LYS A 30 -14.25 -3.61 3.07
CA LYS A 30 -12.95 -3.26 3.66
C LYS A 30 -12.95 -3.55 5.15
N ALA A 31 -11.90 -4.23 5.59
CA ALA A 31 -11.63 -4.50 6.99
C ALA A 31 -10.29 -3.88 7.38
N THR A 32 -10.28 -3.13 8.47
CA THR A 32 -9.06 -2.69 9.15
C THR A 32 -8.78 -3.68 10.28
N VAL A 33 -7.57 -4.23 10.29
CA VAL A 33 -7.13 -5.19 11.30
C VAL A 33 -5.90 -4.66 12.02
N GLU A 34 -5.83 -4.93 13.31
CA GLU A 34 -4.61 -4.73 14.10
C GLU A 34 -3.78 -6.00 14.09
N LEU A 35 -2.53 -5.85 13.63
CA LEU A 35 -1.53 -6.90 13.73
C LEU A 35 -0.96 -6.92 15.15
N VAL A 36 -0.97 -8.10 15.75
CA VAL A 36 -0.36 -8.35 17.06
C VAL A 36 0.95 -9.09 16.88
N ARG A 37 1.88 -8.91 17.82
CA ARG A 37 3.21 -9.55 17.76
C ARG A 37 3.13 -11.08 17.73
N GLU A 38 2.18 -11.63 18.48
CA GLU A 38 1.91 -13.06 18.58
C GLU A 38 0.40 -13.28 18.57
N GLY A 39 -0.05 -14.32 17.86
CA GLY A 39 -1.45 -14.69 17.74
C GLY A 39 -2.12 -14.24 16.44
N THR A 40 -3.45 -14.18 16.46
CA THR A 40 -4.29 -13.83 15.30
C THR A 40 -4.58 -12.34 15.29
N ALA A 41 -4.47 -11.71 14.12
CA ALA A 41 -4.89 -10.33 13.92
C ALA A 41 -6.36 -10.15 14.32
N ARG A 42 -6.69 -8.99 14.91
CA ARG A 42 -8.05 -8.67 15.35
C ARG A 42 -8.62 -7.53 14.53
N LEU A 43 -9.95 -7.48 14.38
CA LEU A 43 -10.59 -6.30 13.82
C LEU A 43 -10.26 -5.08 14.70
N ALA A 44 -9.87 -3.99 14.06
CA ALA A 44 -9.67 -2.71 14.72
C ALA A 44 -11.02 -2.13 15.17
N ASP A 45 -11.03 -1.40 16.29
CA ASP A 45 -12.23 -0.71 16.75
C ASP A 45 -12.68 0.37 15.74
N GLU A 46 -11.72 1.02 15.09
CA GLU A 46 -11.94 1.96 14.00
C GLU A 46 -11.71 1.31 12.64
N GLN A 47 -12.72 1.37 11.77
CA GLN A 47 -12.67 0.82 10.43
C GLN A 47 -12.50 1.94 9.40
N ALA A 48 -11.43 1.83 8.60
CA ALA A 48 -11.15 2.76 7.51
C ALA A 48 -12.24 2.66 6.42
N PHE A 49 -12.61 3.80 5.84
CA PHE A 49 -13.55 3.84 4.72
C PHE A 49 -12.95 3.24 3.46
N VAL A 50 -13.84 2.83 2.55
CA VAL A 50 -13.51 2.56 1.16
C VAL A 50 -13.05 3.86 0.51
N THR A 51 -11.88 3.85 -0.12
CA THR A 51 -11.21 5.02 -0.70
C THR A 51 -10.83 4.78 -2.15
N GLY A 52 -10.61 5.86 -2.89
CA GLY A 52 -9.80 5.82 -4.11
C GLY A 52 -8.30 5.78 -3.75
N ASP A 53 -7.46 6.05 -4.74
CA ASP A 53 -6.01 6.15 -4.51
C ASP A 53 -5.70 7.25 -3.50
N LEU A 54 -4.84 6.93 -2.54
CA LEU A 54 -4.27 7.87 -1.58
C LEU A 54 -2.80 8.02 -1.88
N PHE A 55 -2.34 9.26 -2.01
CA PHE A 55 -0.96 9.59 -2.36
C PHE A 55 -0.15 9.99 -1.14
N TRP A 56 1.18 9.88 -1.21
CA TRP A 56 2.05 10.36 -0.15
C TRP A 56 1.89 11.88 0.04
N ASP A 57 1.79 12.30 1.31
CA ASP A 57 1.56 13.71 1.71
C ASP A 57 0.33 14.36 1.08
N ASP A 58 -0.66 13.56 0.66
CA ASP A 58 -1.85 14.00 -0.09
C ASP A 58 -1.51 14.74 -1.40
N ASP A 59 -0.35 14.44 -2.00
CA ASP A 59 0.15 15.05 -3.23
C ASP A 59 0.07 14.07 -4.41
N VAL A 60 -0.77 14.39 -5.39
CA VAL A 60 -1.01 13.56 -6.59
C VAL A 60 0.23 13.42 -7.50
N GLU A 61 1.25 14.27 -7.34
CA GLU A 61 2.52 14.13 -8.07
C GLU A 61 3.46 13.09 -7.43
N ARG A 62 3.14 12.63 -6.21
CA ARG A 62 3.90 11.60 -5.51
C ARG A 62 3.37 10.20 -5.80
N SER A 63 4.11 9.18 -5.38
CA SER A 63 3.64 7.80 -5.51
C SER A 63 2.38 7.52 -4.68
N VAL A 64 1.62 6.54 -5.16
CA VAL A 64 0.46 5.98 -4.45
C VAL A 64 0.94 5.32 -3.16
N ARG A 65 0.32 5.69 -2.04
CA ARG A 65 0.53 5.09 -0.73
C ARG A 65 -0.45 3.94 -0.46
N TYR A 66 -1.72 4.12 -0.84
CA TYR A 66 -2.76 3.09 -0.79
C TYR A 66 -3.54 3.11 -2.11
N ASP A 67 -3.73 1.96 -2.73
CA ASP A 67 -4.54 1.84 -3.94
C ASP A 67 -6.04 2.00 -3.64
N GLY A 68 -6.80 2.34 -4.68
CA GLY A 68 -8.25 2.40 -4.60
C GLY A 68 -8.89 1.02 -4.39
N ASP A 69 -9.82 0.94 -3.45
CA ASP A 69 -10.48 -0.32 -3.07
C ASP A 69 -11.50 -0.82 -4.11
N LEU A 70 -11.97 0.07 -5.00
CA LEU A 70 -13.04 -0.17 -5.97
C LEU A 70 -12.52 -0.61 -7.34
N ALA A 71 -11.62 -1.59 -7.34
CA ALA A 71 -11.15 -2.22 -8.58
C ALA A 71 -12.31 -2.93 -9.31
N LEU A 72 -12.42 -2.71 -10.62
CA LEU A 72 -13.46 -3.32 -11.45
C LEU A 72 -13.31 -4.85 -11.52
N THR A 73 -12.07 -5.32 -11.53
CA THR A 73 -11.72 -6.74 -11.51
C THR A 73 -10.50 -6.94 -10.62
N LYS A 74 -10.53 -7.98 -9.77
CA LYS A 74 -9.40 -8.39 -8.94
C LYS A 74 -9.23 -9.91 -9.06
N PRO A 75 -8.55 -10.38 -10.12
CA PRO A 75 -8.49 -11.81 -10.43
C PRO A 75 -7.71 -12.61 -9.38
N GLN A 76 -6.83 -11.95 -8.63
CA GLN A 76 -6.01 -12.54 -7.58
C GLN A 76 -5.91 -11.57 -6.40
N GLY A 77 -5.73 -12.12 -5.20
CA GLY A 77 -5.36 -11.31 -4.05
C GLY A 77 -3.93 -10.80 -4.17
N GLU A 78 -3.66 -9.65 -3.57
CA GLU A 78 -2.32 -9.04 -3.54
C GLU A 78 -1.98 -8.57 -2.14
N VAL A 79 -0.69 -8.36 -1.89
CA VAL A 79 -0.17 -7.86 -0.62
C VAL A 79 0.64 -6.62 -0.91
N TRP A 80 0.18 -5.49 -0.38
CA TRP A 80 0.92 -4.24 -0.37
C TRP A 80 1.55 -4.02 1.00
N LEU A 81 2.85 -3.74 1.03
CA LEU A 81 3.56 -3.42 2.26
C LEU A 81 3.86 -1.92 2.30
N THR A 82 3.40 -1.25 3.35
CA THR A 82 3.77 0.12 3.68
C THR A 82 4.27 0.20 5.10
N GLY A 83 5.09 1.21 5.40
CA GLY A 83 5.64 1.42 6.73
C GLY A 83 6.95 2.19 6.66
N THR A 84 7.72 2.09 7.73
CA THR A 84 9.02 2.75 7.84
C THR A 84 10.04 1.79 8.42
N VAL A 85 11.16 1.65 7.71
CA VAL A 85 12.31 0.89 8.19
C VAL A 85 13.13 1.78 9.13
N ARG A 86 13.65 1.19 10.21
CA ARG A 86 14.52 1.84 11.18
C ARG A 86 15.78 1.01 11.39
N THR A 87 16.94 1.66 11.42
CA THR A 87 18.23 1.02 11.67
C THR A 87 18.90 1.63 12.91
N PRO A 88 19.65 0.85 13.70
CA PRO A 88 20.34 1.38 14.89
C PRO A 88 21.47 2.34 14.53
N GLU A 89 22.17 2.09 13.43
CA GLU A 89 23.22 2.94 12.88
C GLU A 89 22.85 3.41 11.47
N PRO A 90 23.26 4.62 11.05
CA PRO A 90 22.95 5.11 9.71
C PRO A 90 23.55 4.25 8.60
N VAL A 91 22.73 3.80 7.68
CA VAL A 91 23.11 3.01 6.49
C VAL A 91 22.71 3.74 5.22
N ARG A 92 23.38 3.47 4.10
CA ARG A 92 23.03 4.06 2.79
C ARG A 92 22.02 3.20 2.02
N GLU A 93 22.06 1.91 2.25
CA GLU A 93 21.18 0.92 1.67
C GLU A 93 20.93 -0.20 2.69
N LEU A 94 19.72 -0.73 2.71
CA LEU A 94 19.34 -1.85 3.56
C LEU A 94 18.58 -2.90 2.75
N ALA A 95 19.14 -4.12 2.67
CA ALA A 95 18.42 -5.27 2.15
C ALA A 95 17.33 -5.72 3.14
N CYS A 96 16.11 -5.84 2.66
CA CYS A 96 14.92 -6.17 3.43
C CYS A 96 14.19 -7.39 2.84
N SER A 97 13.37 -8.02 3.66
CA SER A 97 12.44 -9.05 3.20
C SER A 97 11.17 -9.02 4.03
N ALA A 98 10.04 -9.30 3.39
CA ALA A 98 8.75 -9.46 4.06
C ALA A 98 8.07 -10.75 3.59
N ARG A 99 7.22 -11.31 4.45
CA ARG A 99 6.45 -12.51 4.16
C ARG A 99 5.05 -12.43 4.78
N VAL A 100 4.04 -12.78 3.98
CA VAL A 100 2.65 -12.97 4.42
C VAL A 100 2.18 -14.33 3.89
N GLY A 101 2.06 -15.31 4.79
CA GLY A 101 1.80 -16.70 4.40
C GLY A 101 2.90 -17.23 3.46
N ASP A 102 2.50 -17.68 2.28
CA ASP A 102 3.40 -18.17 1.23
C ASP A 102 3.94 -17.07 0.31
N VAL A 103 3.41 -15.84 0.42
CA VAL A 103 3.89 -14.70 -0.36
C VAL A 103 5.11 -14.11 0.34
N ALA A 104 6.25 -14.06 -0.35
CA ALA A 104 7.47 -13.45 0.16
C ALA A 104 8.08 -12.51 -0.87
N MET A 105 8.60 -11.37 -0.41
CA MET A 105 9.31 -10.39 -1.23
C MET A 105 10.65 -10.04 -0.60
N ARG A 106 11.63 -9.70 -1.45
CA ARG A 106 12.93 -9.14 -1.06
C ARG A 106 13.13 -7.85 -1.83
N PHE A 107 13.59 -6.83 -1.13
CA PHE A 107 13.75 -5.48 -1.69
C PHE A 107 14.88 -4.76 -0.97
N SER A 108 15.49 -3.77 -1.61
CA SER A 108 16.42 -2.83 -0.99
C SER A 108 15.70 -1.53 -0.66
N VAL A 109 16.02 -0.95 0.49
CA VAL A 109 15.66 0.43 0.86
C VAL A 109 16.89 1.29 0.72
N ILE A 110 16.81 2.34 -0.10
CA ILE A 110 17.96 3.16 -0.52
C ILE A 110 17.77 4.58 0.00
N GLY A 111 18.86 5.16 0.52
CA GLY A 111 18.94 6.56 0.93
C GLY A 111 18.56 7.55 -0.18
N ASP A 112 18.15 8.76 0.20
CA ASP A 112 17.84 9.81 -0.77
C ASP A 112 19.05 10.09 -1.68
N ARG A 113 18.77 10.21 -2.99
CA ARG A 113 19.78 10.37 -4.04
C ARG A 113 19.21 11.17 -5.20
N TRP A 114 20.06 11.92 -5.89
CA TRP A 114 19.66 12.89 -6.90
C TRP A 114 20.47 12.73 -8.19
N TRP A 115 19.82 13.02 -9.32
CA TRP A 115 20.52 13.15 -10.59
C TRP A 115 21.38 14.41 -10.59
N ARG A 116 22.61 14.25 -11.03
CA ARG A 116 23.57 15.34 -11.24
C ARG A 116 23.45 15.84 -12.69
N SER A 117 23.90 17.06 -12.92
CA SER A 117 23.90 17.68 -14.25
C SER A 117 24.79 16.95 -15.27
N ASP A 118 25.73 16.13 -14.80
CA ASP A 118 26.59 15.28 -15.63
C ASP A 118 25.93 13.95 -16.04
N GLY A 119 24.66 13.73 -15.68
CA GLY A 119 23.92 12.50 -15.94
C GLY A 119 24.23 11.37 -14.96
N GLY A 120 25.17 11.58 -14.03
CA GLY A 120 25.43 10.66 -12.93
C GLY A 120 24.43 10.83 -11.79
N GLN A 121 24.54 9.97 -10.79
CA GLN A 121 23.74 10.06 -9.57
C GLN A 121 24.62 10.31 -8.35
N THR A 122 24.07 10.98 -7.33
CA THR A 122 24.73 11.03 -6.03
C THR A 122 24.77 9.65 -5.38
N GLU A 123 25.78 9.41 -4.54
CA GLU A 123 25.71 8.36 -3.54
C GLU A 123 24.47 8.56 -2.66
N PRO A 124 23.79 7.49 -2.23
CA PRO A 124 22.68 7.61 -1.30
C PRO A 124 23.11 8.26 0.02
N ALA A 125 22.29 9.18 0.52
CA ALA A 125 22.48 9.74 1.85
C ALA A 125 22.29 8.65 2.93
N PRO A 126 23.13 8.60 3.98
CA PRO A 126 22.91 7.66 5.08
C PRO A 126 21.61 8.01 5.83
N PHE A 127 20.85 6.99 6.22
CA PHE A 127 19.59 7.12 6.95
C PHE A 127 19.54 6.16 8.16
N SER A 128 18.86 6.57 9.22
CA SER A 128 18.45 5.70 10.34
C SER A 128 16.96 5.35 10.30
N GLU A 129 16.18 6.08 9.49
CA GLU A 129 14.76 5.90 9.28
C GLU A 129 14.42 6.18 7.81
N MET A 130 13.66 5.29 7.16
CA MET A 130 13.23 5.49 5.77
C MET A 130 11.86 4.88 5.51
N PRO A 131 10.87 5.65 5.00
CA PRO A 131 9.57 5.11 4.63
C PRO A 131 9.70 4.18 3.42
N LEU A 132 8.88 3.14 3.41
CA LEU A 132 8.70 2.23 2.29
C LEU A 132 7.80 2.89 1.25
N CYS A 133 8.41 3.52 0.25
CA CYS A 133 7.71 4.10 -0.89
C CYS A 133 8.46 3.79 -2.19
N TRP A 134 7.80 4.06 -3.32
CA TRP A 134 8.28 3.72 -4.66
C TRP A 134 9.65 4.34 -4.96
N GLU A 135 9.87 5.58 -4.52
CA GLU A 135 11.08 6.36 -4.81
C GLU A 135 12.33 5.80 -4.09
N ARG A 136 12.14 5.05 -3.01
CA ARG A 136 13.18 4.61 -2.07
C ARG A 136 13.35 3.10 -1.99
N CYS A 137 12.50 2.33 -2.66
CA CYS A 137 12.53 0.86 -2.65
C CYS A 137 12.79 0.29 -4.04
N PHE A 138 13.51 -0.84 -4.11
CA PHE A 138 13.78 -1.55 -5.36
C PHE A 138 13.86 -3.06 -5.15
N GLY A 139 13.27 -3.85 -6.05
CA GLY A 139 13.33 -5.33 -6.03
C GLY A 139 11.97 -5.99 -5.87
#